data_AF-K2FUC6-F1
#
_entry.id   AF-K2FUC6-F1
#
_cell.length_a   1.000
_cell.length_b   1.000
_cell.length_c   1.000
_cell.angle_alpha   90.00
_cell.angle_beta   90.00
_cell.angle_gamma   90.00
#
_symmetry.space_group_name_H-M   'P 1'
#
loop_
_entity.id
_entity.type
_entity.pdbx_description
1 polymer ?
#
loop_
_entity_poly.entity_id
_entity_poly.type
_entity_poly.pdbx_seq_one_letter_code
_entity_poly.pdbx_strand_id
1 'polypeptide(L)' 'MEVKELKRKSLKELVKLLSTLREKLRDMRFKISADQLKNVREIRNLKKDIARILTMIRAKREKEPVKEADIKEEKNNTI' A
#
# COMPACT_ATOMS: atom_id res chain seq x y z
N MET A 1 9.68 -6.31 3.74
CA MET A 1 10.20 -4.93 3.64
C MET A 1 10.63 -4.38 5.01
N GLU A 2 11.72 -3.59 5.06
CA GLU A 2 12.21 -2.97 6.30
C GLU A 2 11.53 -1.62 6.59
N VAL A 3 11.25 -1.36 7.88
CA VAL A 3 10.56 -0.13 8.32
C VAL A 3 11.43 1.12 8.13
N LYS A 4 12.75 0.99 8.20
CA LYS A 4 13.70 2.11 8.04
C LYS A 4 13.63 2.72 6.63
N GLU A 5 13.53 1.88 5.61
CA GLU A 5 13.41 2.33 4.21
C GLU A 5 12.08 3.05 3.97
N LEU A 6 10.99 2.54 4.56
CA LEU A 6 9.66 3.15 4.46
C LEU A 6 9.59 4.54 5.10
N LYS A 7 10.40 4.83 6.13
CA LYS A 7 10.46 6.15 6.75
C LYS A 7 11.03 7.22 5.82
N ARG A 8 12.04 6.84 5.01
CA ARG A 8 12.77 7.75 4.11
C ARG A 8 11.95 8.18 2.89
N LYS A 9 10.99 7.35 2.45
CA LYS A 9 10.15 7.62 1.28
C LYS A 9 9.14 8.75 1.52
N SER A 10 8.81 9.51 0.49
CA SER A 10 7.78 10.55 0.57
C SER A 10 6.35 9.96 0.65
N LEU A 11 5.37 10.76 1.06
CA LEU A 11 3.97 10.31 1.17
C LEU A 11 3.42 9.83 -0.19
N LYS A 12 3.75 10.58 -1.26
CA LYS A 12 3.40 10.21 -2.66
C LYS A 12 4.03 8.87 -3.08
N GLU A 13 5.30 8.64 -2.75
CA GLU A 13 5.97 7.37 -3.04
C GLU A 13 5.37 6.19 -2.27
N LEU A 14 4.97 6.40 -1.01
CA LEU A 14 4.30 5.37 -0.20
C LEU A 14 2.95 4.99 -0.81
N VAL A 15 2.18 5.96 -1.30
CA VAL A 15 0.91 5.70 -2.00
C VAL A 15 1.15 4.95 -3.32
N LYS A 16 2.16 5.35 -4.11
CA LYS A 16 2.52 4.64 -5.34
C LYS A 16 2.93 3.19 -5.06
N LEU A 17 3.76 2.98 -4.04
CA LEU A 17 4.19 1.65 -3.59
C LEU A 17 3.02 0.81 -3.06
N LEU A 18 2.04 1.43 -2.40
CA LEU A 18 0.83 0.74 -1.96
C LEU A 18 0.02 0.21 -3.16
N SER A 19 -0.08 1.00 -4.23
CA SER A 19 -0.79 0.57 -5.46
C SER A 19 -0.14 -0.66 -6.08
N THR A 20 1.18 -0.63 -6.27
CA THR A 20 1.92 -1.73 -6.90
C THR A 20 1.86 -3.02 -6.07
N LEU A 21 1.93 -2.93 -4.74
CA LEU A 21 1.80 -4.10 -3.87
C LEU A 21 0.37 -4.67 -3.87
N ARG A 22 -0.65 -3.81 -4.02
CA ARG A 22 -2.05 -4.25 -4.16
C ARG A 22 -2.29 -4.95 -5.50
N GLU A 23 -1.72 -4.45 -6.59
CA GLU A 23 -1.71 -5.13 -7.90
C GLU A 23 -1.07 -6.51 -7.79
N LYS A 24 0.14 -6.58 -7.23
CA LYS A 24 0.82 -7.86 -7.00
C LYS A 24 -0.03 -8.81 -6.14
N LEU A 25 -0.76 -8.30 -5.14
CA LEU A 25 -1.65 -9.12 -4.33
C LEU A 25 -2.84 -9.65 -5.15
N ARG A 26 -3.39 -8.86 -6.08
CA ARG A 26 -4.44 -9.33 -7.00
C ARG A 26 -3.91 -10.45 -7.89
N ASP A 27 -2.75 -10.27 -8.51
CA ASP A 27 -2.13 -11.28 -9.35
C ASP A 27 -1.88 -12.58 -8.59
N MET A 28 -1.40 -12.49 -7.35
CA MET A 28 -1.22 -13.65 -6.49
C MET A 28 -2.55 -14.32 -6.15
N ARG A 29 -3.63 -13.57 -5.90
CA ARG A 29 -4.96 -14.15 -5.68
C ARG A 29 -5.46 -14.90 -6.91
N PHE A 30 -5.27 -14.36 -8.11
CA PHE A 30 -5.61 -15.07 -9.35
C PHE A 30 -4.81 -16.37 -9.49
N LYS A 31 -3.50 -16.34 -9.22
CA LYS A 31 -2.64 -17.53 -9.26
C LYS A 31 -3.02 -18.59 -8.23
N ILE A 32 -3.51 -18.20 -7.04
CA ILE A 32 -4.07 -19.15 -6.06
C ILE A 32 -5.33 -19.79 -6.61
N SER A 33 -6.25 -19.01 -7.18
CA SER A 33 -7.49 -19.54 -7.75
C SER A 33 -7.24 -20.51 -8.91
N ALA A 34 -6.15 -20.33 -9.64
CA ALA A 34 -5.70 -21.24 -10.70
C ALA A 34 -4.86 -22.42 -10.19
N ASP A 35 -4.64 -22.56 -8.87
CA ASP A 35 -3.76 -23.55 -8.22
C ASP A 35 -2.31 -23.58 -8.76
N GLN A 36 -1.84 -22.45 -9.30
CA GLN A 36 -0.50 -22.31 -9.90
C GLN A 36 0.53 -21.71 -8.93
N LEU A 37 0.14 -21.42 -7.69
CA LEU A 37 1.00 -20.71 -6.75
C LEU A 37 1.81 -21.66 -5.86
N LYS A 38 3.10 -21.79 -6.17
CA LYS A 38 4.04 -22.61 -5.38
C LYS A 38 4.33 -22.05 -3.98
N ASN A 39 4.36 -20.71 -3.83
CA ASN A 39 4.78 -20.05 -2.59
C ASN A 39 3.65 -19.24 -1.91
N VAL A 40 2.75 -19.94 -1.22
CA VAL A 40 1.66 -19.32 -0.46
C VAL A 40 2.16 -18.37 0.64
N ARG A 41 3.36 -18.62 1.19
CA ARG A 41 3.96 -17.81 2.26
C ARG A 41 4.26 -16.37 1.82
N GLU A 42 4.51 -16.14 0.53
CA GLU A 42 4.78 -14.81 0.00
C GLU A 42 3.58 -13.87 0.14
N ILE A 43 2.34 -14.39 0.03
CA ILE A 43 1.13 -13.59 0.23
C ILE A 43 1.08 -13.03 1.65
N ARG A 44 1.47 -13.84 2.64
CA ARG A 44 1.52 -13.40 4.05
C ARG A 44 2.53 -12.27 4.22
N ASN A 45 3.68 -12.37 3.57
CA ASN A 45 4.70 -11.32 3.61
C ASN A 45 4.23 -10.05 2.89
N LEU A 46 3.57 -10.20 1.74
CA LEU A 46 3.00 -9.09 0.97
C LEU A 46 1.92 -8.35 1.75
N LYS A 47 1.01 -9.07 2.43
CA LYS A 47 0.00 -8.47 3.33
C LYS A 47 0.65 -7.70 4.48
N LYS A 48 1.72 -8.24 5.09
CA LYS A 48 2.46 -7.54 6.14
C LYS A 48 3.12 -6.26 5.63
N ASP A 49 3.68 -6.29 4.42
CA ASP A 49 4.31 -5.12 3.82
C ASP A 49 3.28 -4.02 3.48
N ILE A 50 2.10 -4.39 2.96
CA ILE A 50 0.96 -3.47 2.77
C ILE A 50 0.53 -2.83 4.09
N ALA A 51 0.38 -3.63 5.15
CA ALA A 51 -0.01 -3.12 6.47
C ALA A 51 1.01 -2.10 7.01
N ARG A 52 2.31 -2.38 6.89
CA ARG A 52 3.38 -1.46 7.32
C ARG A 52 3.33 -0.12 6.56
N ILE A 53 3.06 -0.16 5.26
CA ILE A 53 2.95 1.06 4.44
C ILE A 53 1.73 1.88 4.87
N LEU A 54 0.58 1.24 5.09
CA LEU A 54 -0.63 1.92 5.59
C LEU A 54 -0.38 2.59 6.95
N THR A 55 0.29 1.89 7.87
CA THR A 55 0.67 2.47 9.17
C THR A 55 1.59 3.67 8.99
N MET A 56 2.57 3.60 8.08
CA MET A 56 3.47 4.72 7.81
C MET A 56 2.74 5.93 7.20
N ILE A 57 1.83 5.69 6.25
CA ILE A 57 1.01 6.75 5.65
C ILE A 57 0.20 7.47 6.73
N ARG A 58 -0.44 6.71 7.62
CA ARG A 58 -1.19 7.27 8.74
C ARG A 58 -0.29 8.06 9.70
N ALA A 59 0.84 7.49 10.09
CA ALA A 59 1.80 8.15 10.99
C ALA A 59 2.39 9.45 10.39
N LYS A 60 2.53 9.54 9.06
CA LYS A 60 2.93 10.77 8.37
C LYS A 60 1.81 11.80 8.33
N ARG A 61 0.58 11.38 8.03
CA ARG A 61 -0.62 12.24 8.06
C ARG A 61 -0.92 12.82 9.44
N GLU A 62 -0.60 12.11 10.52
CA GLU A 62 -0.78 12.62 11.89
C GLU A 62 0.29 13.65 12.29
N LYS A 63 1.46 13.66 11.63
CA LYS A 63 2.56 14.61 11.92
C LYS A 63 2.50 15.89 11.10
N GLU A 64 1.90 15.85 9.92
CA GLU A 64 1.64 17.03 9.09
C GLU A 64 0.17 17.41 9.24
N PRO A 65 -0.19 18.53 9.90
CA PRO A 65 -1.57 19.00 9.90
C PRO A 65 -1.99 19.22 8.44
N VAL A 66 -2.97 18.44 8.01
CA VAL A 66 -3.39 18.29 6.62
C VAL A 66 -3.69 19.66 6.02
N LYS A 67 -2.91 20.09 5.01
CA LYS A 67 -3.30 21.25 4.19
C LYS A 67 -4.53 20.83 3.39
N GLU A 68 -5.61 21.59 3.49
CA GLU A 68 -6.97 21.34 2.98
C GLU A 68 -7.10 21.07 1.47
N ALA A 69 -6.00 21.11 0.70
CA ALA A 69 -6.00 20.94 -0.74
C ALA A 69 -6.20 19.48 -1.20
N ASP A 70 -5.72 18.48 -0.44
CA ASP A 70 -5.71 17.08 -0.90
C ASP A 70 -7.07 16.34 -0.70
N ILE A 71 -8.01 16.94 0.04
CA ILE A 71 -9.34 16.34 0.32
C ILE A 71 -10.29 16.46 -0.89
N LYS A 72 -10.01 17.37 -1.84
CA LYS A 72 -10.92 17.65 -2.96
C LYS A 72 -10.85 16.62 -4.10
N GLU A 73 -9.75 15.88 -4.24
CA GLU A 73 -9.61 14.90 -5.33
C GLU A 73 -10.37 13.59 -5.07
N GLU A 74 -10.59 13.19 -3.81
CA GLU A 74 -11.30 11.94 -3.49
C GLU A 74 -12.83 12.04 -3.74
N LYS A 75 -13.42 13.24 -3.75
CA LYS A 75 -14.87 13.41 -3.99
C LYS A 75 -15.26 13.41 -5.48
N ASN A 76 -14.31 13.64 -6.39
CA ASN A 76 -14.62 13.82 -7.82
C ASN A 76 -14.48 12.54 -8.65
N ASN A 77 -14.10 11.40 -8.06
CA ASN A 77 -13.92 10.14 -8.80
C ASN A 77 -14.87 9.01 -8.35
N THR A 78 -16.03 9.38 -7.80
CA THR A 78 -17.16 8.46 -7.60
C THR A 78 -18.33 8.94 -8.45
N ILE A 79 -18.36 8.51 -9.71
CA ILE A 79 -19.56 8.49 -10.58
C ILE A 79 -19.72 7.05 -11.05
#